data_AF-A0A377XIB6-F1
#
_entry.id   AF-A0A377XIB6-F1
#
_cell.length_a   1.000
_cell.length_b   1.000
_cell.length_c   1.000
_cell.angle_alpha   90.00
_cell.angle_beta   90.00
_cell.angle_gamma   90.00
#
_symmetry.space_group_name_H-M   'P 1'
#
loop_
_entity.id
_entity.type
_entity.pdbx_description
1 polymer ?
#
loop_
_entity_poly.entity_id
_entity_poly.type
_entity_poly.pdbx_seq_one_letter_code
_entity_poly.pdbx_strand_id
1 'polypeptide(L)' 'MTRNLRTALTKRALQMLDKLAKDDAEKYQTFWKQFGLVLKEGPAEDPSNQEAIAKLLRFRDHPYRTPPRRLYRWKSMSHA' A
#
# COMPACT_ATOMS: atom_id res chain seq x y z
N MET A 1 -21.81 -23.64 -9.49
CA MET A 1 -21.50 -22.88 -10.72
C MET A 1 -21.29 -21.38 -10.47
N THR A 2 -22.12 -20.69 -9.69
CA THR A 2 -22.02 -19.24 -9.41
C THR A 2 -20.78 -18.80 -8.62
N ARG A 3 -20.27 -19.62 -7.69
CA ARG A 3 -19.09 -19.27 -6.87
C ARG A 3 -17.79 -19.20 -7.69
N ASN A 4 -17.59 -20.12 -8.63
CA ASN A 4 -16.39 -20.18 -9.46
C ASN A 4 -16.30 -18.99 -10.43
N LEU A 5 -17.45 -18.54 -10.96
CA LEU A 5 -17.51 -17.35 -11.81
C LEU A 5 -17.10 -16.10 -11.03
N ARG A 6 -17.58 -15.96 -9.78
CA ARG A 6 -17.20 -14.86 -8.89
C ARG A 6 -15.69 -14.83 -8.68
N THR A 7 -15.09 -15.96 -8.29
CA THR A 7 -13.64 -16.05 -8.06
C THR A 7 -12.82 -15.70 -9.32
N ALA A 8 -13.27 -16.15 -10.50
CA ALA A 8 -12.60 -15.83 -11.76
C ALA A 8 -12.67 -14.33 -12.08
N LEU A 9 -13.80 -13.68 -11.84
CA LEU A 9 -13.98 -12.24 -12.01
C LEU A 9 -13.11 -11.45 -11.02
N THR A 10 -13.07 -11.85 -9.74
CA THR A 10 -12.21 -11.21 -8.73
C THR A 10 -10.74 -11.27 -9.14
N LYS A 11 -10.25 -12.43 -9.58
CA LYS A 11 -8.87 -12.58 -10.05
C LYS A 11 -8.56 -11.69 -11.25
N ARG A 12 -9.48 -11.61 -12.21
CA ARG A 12 -9.31 -10.76 -13.40
C ARG A 12 -9.29 -9.27 -13.02
N ALA A 13 -10.15 -8.84 -12.11
CA ALA A 13 -10.16 -7.47 -11.59
C ALA A 13 -8.83 -7.12 -10.90
N LEU A 14 -8.32 -7.99 -10.03
CA LEU A 14 -7.03 -7.80 -9.36
C LEU A 14 -5.87 -7.71 -10.37
N GLN A 15 -5.87 -8.54 -11.41
CA GLN A 15 -4.87 -8.48 -12.48
C GLN A 15 -4.94 -7.16 -13.27
N MET A 16 -6.14 -6.64 -13.52
CA MET A 16 -6.31 -5.34 -14.19
C MET A 16 -5.82 -4.19 -13.32
N LEU A 17 -6.06 -4.25 -12.00
CA LEU A 17 -5.55 -3.27 -11.05
C LEU A 17 -4.02 -3.29 -10.96
N ASP A 18 -3.40 -4.47 -10.99
CA ASP A 18 -1.94 -4.62 -11.00
C ASP A 18 -1.31 -4.02 -12.27
N LYS A 19 -1.95 -4.22 -13.44
CA LYS A 19 -1.52 -3.55 -14.68
C LYS A 19 -1.68 -2.03 -14.59
N LEU A 20 -2.84 -1.55 -14.12
CA LEU A 20 -3.08 -0.11 -13.98
C LEU A 20 -2.08 0.54 -13.02
N ALA A 21 -1.71 -0.15 -11.94
CA ALA A 21 -0.70 0.32 -11.00
C ALA A 21 0.72 0.45 -11.60
N LYS A 22 1.02 -0.31 -12.66
CA LYS A 22 2.30 -0.29 -13.39
C LYS A 22 2.29 0.71 -14.55
N ASP A 23 1.21 0.75 -15.32
CA ASP A 23 1.13 1.54 -16.55
C ASP A 23 0.73 3.00 -16.29
N ASP A 24 -0.17 3.25 -15.34
CA ASP A 24 -0.79 4.56 -15.11
C ASP A 24 -0.92 4.88 -13.61
N ALA A 25 0.17 5.37 -13.01
CA ALA A 25 0.20 5.70 -11.59
C ALA A 25 -0.87 6.74 -11.18
N GLU A 26 -1.17 7.74 -12.01
CA GLU A 26 -2.19 8.76 -11.71
C GLU A 26 -3.62 8.22 -11.67
N LYS A 27 -3.98 7.36 -12.65
CA LYS A 27 -5.29 6.70 -12.66
C LYS A 27 -5.42 5.76 -11.48
N TYR A 28 -4.37 5.01 -11.19
CA TYR A 28 -4.34 4.15 -10.01
C TYR A 28 -4.46 4.96 -8.72
N GLN A 29 -3.85 6.13 -8.63
CA GLN A 29 -3.96 7.00 -7.46
C GLN A 29 -5.38 7.54 -7.27
N THR A 30 -6.08 7.86 -8.36
CA THR A 30 -7.51 8.24 -8.32
C THR A 30 -8.37 7.07 -7.87
N PHE A 31 -8.14 5.86 -8.41
CA PHE A 31 -8.79 4.64 -7.95
C PHE A 31 -8.54 4.38 -6.46
N TRP A 32 -7.28 4.51 -6.01
CA TRP A 32 -6.88 4.31 -4.62
C TRP A 32 -7.56 5.30 -3.67
N LYS A 33 -7.76 6.57 -4.09
CA LYS A 33 -8.49 7.56 -3.30
C LYS A 33 -9.96 7.19 -3.10
N GLN A 34 -10.60 6.59 -4.11
CA GLN A 34 -12.03 6.24 -4.06
C GLN A 34 -12.29 4.86 -3.43
N PHE A 35 -11.48 3.87 -3.79
CA PHE A 35 -11.71 2.46 -3.46
C PHE A 35 -10.65 1.85 -2.53
N GLY A 36 -9.66 2.63 -2.09
CA GLY A 36 -8.59 2.14 -1.20
C GLY A 36 -9.07 1.69 0.17
N LEU A 37 -10.25 2.14 0.62
CA LEU A 37 -10.86 1.67 1.87
C LEU A 37 -11.44 0.26 1.70
N VAL A 38 -12.19 0.04 0.61
CA VAL A 38 -12.73 -1.29 0.25
C VAL A 38 -11.61 -2.28 -0.03
N LEU A 39 -10.53 -1.86 -0.68
CA LEU A 39 -9.39 -2.74 -0.96
C LEU A 39 -8.65 -3.18 0.33
N LYS A 40 -8.76 -2.42 1.42
CA LYS A 40 -8.17 -2.78 2.72
C LYS A 40 -9.00 -3.82 3.49
N GLU A 41 -10.29 -3.91 3.22
CA GLU A 41 -11.17 -4.96 3.78
C GLU A 41 -11.03 -6.30 3.03
N GLY A 42 -10.66 -6.24 1.74
CA GLY A 42 -10.50 -7.41 0.87
C GLY A 42 -9.62 -8.58 1.38
N PRO A 43 -8.47 -8.33 2.05
CA PRO A 43 -7.63 -9.38 2.63
C PRO A 43 -8.33 -10.21 3.71
N ALA A 44 -9.29 -9.63 4.43
CA ALA A 44 -10.03 -10.29 5.50
C ALA A 44 -11.17 -11.15 4.96
N GLU A 45 -11.83 -10.72 3.87
CA GLU A 45 -12.93 -11.45 3.24
C GLU A 45 -12.48 -12.55 2.26
N ASP A 46 -11.31 -12.40 1.63
CA ASP A 46 -10.77 -13.35 0.66
C ASP A 46 -9.30 -13.72 0.94
N PRO A 47 -9.05 -14.64 1.90
CA PRO A 47 -7.70 -15.08 2.25
C PRO A 47 -6.98 -15.78 1.08
N SER A 48 -7.71 -16.28 0.08
CA SER A 48 -7.11 -16.96 -1.07
C SER A 48 -6.38 -15.99 -2.03
N ASN A 49 -6.77 -14.70 -2.00
CA ASN A 49 -6.18 -13.64 -2.83
C ASN A 49 -5.40 -12.62 -2.00
N GLN A 50 -5.14 -12.91 -0.72
CA GLN A 50 -4.51 -12.02 0.23
C GLN A 50 -3.17 -11.45 -0.27
N GLU A 51 -2.30 -12.29 -0.86
CA GLU A 51 -1.00 -11.85 -1.38
C GLU A 51 -1.12 -10.89 -2.57
N ALA A 52 -2.09 -11.13 -3.47
CA ALA A 52 -2.31 -10.27 -4.63
C ALA A 52 -2.86 -8.90 -4.19
N ILE A 53 -3.76 -8.88 -3.20
CA ILE A 53 -4.31 -7.66 -2.63
C ILE A 53 -3.24 -6.90 -1.85
N ALA A 54 -2.41 -7.59 -1.07
CA ALA A 54 -1.34 -6.99 -0.29
C ALA A 54 -0.32 -6.24 -1.17
N LYS A 55 -0.01 -6.75 -2.37
CA LYS A 55 0.87 -6.08 -3.34
C LYS A 55 0.28 -4.77 -3.89
N LEU A 56 -1.04 -4.66 -3.93
CA LEU A 56 -1.75 -3.46 -4.39
C LEU A 56 -1.87 -2.41 -3.27
N LEU A 57 -1.67 -2.79 -2.01
CA LEU A 57 -1.74 -1.87 -0.87
C LEU A 57 -0.59 -0.88 -0.92
N ARG A 58 -0.91 0.42 -0.99
CA ARG A 58 0.07 1.49 -0.82
C ARG A 58 -0.02 2.09 0.57
N PHE A 59 1.08 1.93 1.32
CA PHE A 59 1.25 2.60 2.60
C PHE A 59 1.84 3.99 2.37
N ARG A 60 1.35 4.95 3.14
CA ARG A 60 1.77 6.33 3.07
C ARG A 60 2.83 6.52 4.16
N ASP A 61 4.09 6.47 3.78
CA ASP A 61 5.17 6.80 4.69
C ASP A 61 5.10 8.29 5.06
N HIS A 62 5.03 8.59 6.35
CA HIS A 62 4.97 9.97 6.83
C HIS A 62 6.36 10.60 6.73
N PRO A 63 6.55 11.74 6.02
CA PRO A 63 7.86 12.30 5.70
C PRO A 63 8.67 12.86 6.89
N TYR A 64 8.14 12.82 8.12
CA TYR A 64 8.80 13.38 9.30
C TYR A 64 8.98 12.39 10.45
N ARG A 65 9.39 11.15 10.16
CA ARG A 65 9.82 10.24 11.23
C ARG A 65 11.25 10.58 11.65
N THR A 66 11.32 11.44 12.67
CA THR A 66 12.48 11.80 13.54
C THR A 66 13.72 12.39 12.85
N PRO A 67 14.02 13.68 13.05
CA PRO A 67 15.39 14.14 12.85
C PRO A 67 16.31 13.41 13.85
N PRO A 68 17.50 12.92 13.44
CA PRO A 68 18.46 12.38 14.38
C PRO A 68 18.75 13.46 15.42
N ARG A 69 18.40 13.19 16.68
CA ARG A 69 18.71 14.06 17.82
C ARG A 69 20.21 14.29 17.82
N ARG A 70 20.59 15.48 17.35
CA ARG A 70 21.91 16.07 17.25
C ARG A 70 22.86 15.59 18.37
N LEU A 71 23.65 14.56 18.09
CA LEU A 71 24.73 14.06 18.96
C LEU A 71 26.04 14.86 18.78
N TYR A 72 25.94 16.18 18.66
CA TYR A 72 27.10 17.07 18.54
C TYR A 72 27.01 18.26 19.51
N ARG A 73 26.61 18.01 20.76
CA ARG A 73 26.61 19.02 21.84
C ARG A 73 27.37 18.57 23.09
N TRP A 74 28.42 17.76 22.93
CA TRP A 74 29.24 17.33 24.08
C TRP A 74 30.75 17.49 23.86
N LYS A 75 31.22 17.72 22.62
CA LYS A 75 32.66 17.85 22.34
C LYS A 75 33.25 19.26 22.52
N SER A 76 32.41 20.26 22.85
CA SER A 76 32.86 21.64 23.15
C SER A 76 32.85 21.99 24.65
N MET A 77 32.61 21.03 25.55
CA MET A 77 32.60 21.27 27.01
C MET A 77 33.68 20.49 27.77
N SER A 78 34.78 20.11 27.11
CA SER A 78 35.96 19.51 27.78
C SER A 78 37.22 20.38 27.68
N HIS A 79 37.06 21.69 27.50
CA HIS A 79 38.14 22.67 27.65
C HIS A 79 37.55 23.93 28.31
N ALA A 80 37.23 23.83 29.60
CA ALA A 80 37.09 24.95 30.52
C ALA A 80 37.28 24.42 31.95
#